data_AF-A0A554VFI6-F1
#
_entry.id   AF-A0A554VFI6-F1
#
_cell.length_a   1.000
_cell.length_b   1.000
_cell.length_c   1.000
_cell.angle_alpha   90.00
_cell.angle_beta   90.00
_cell.angle_gamma   90.00
#
_symmetry.space_group_name_H-M   'P 1'
#
loop_
_entity.id
_entity.type
_entity.pdbx_description
1 polymer ?
#
loop_
_entity_poly.entity_id
_entity_poly.type
_entity_poly.pdbx_seq_one_letter_code
_entity_poly.pdbx_strand_id
1 'polypeptide(L)'
;MKKLMYILFLIFISCGNSDTIIWEENFDGEQLDESYWNYELGDGCPNLCGWGNNERQIYTQENIKIHDGNLIITATKDKKIYQSGRITTKDKIEFQYGTIEVRAKLPTGHGLWPAIWMLGSDIDEKGWPNCGEIDIMEYVGKEPHTIYTSLHTKESFGNTINSKKTIHKTIEEGFHVYKSIWTEDEIQFYIDSKLVYTFSPEIKNDKTWPFNKPFYLPVNLAIGGNFGGPEVDDTIFPKQFEIDYIKIWK
;
A
#
# COMPACT_ATOMS: atom_id res chain seq x y z
N MET A 1 30.09 -18.58 63.20
CA MET A 1 30.53 -18.17 61.84
C MET A 1 29.30 -18.09 60.95
N LYS A 2 28.79 -16.88 60.67
CA LYS A 2 27.63 -16.68 59.77
C LYS A 2 28.14 -16.61 58.33
N LYS A 3 27.72 -17.55 57.46
CA LYS A 3 27.99 -17.48 56.02
C LYS A 3 26.98 -16.53 55.38
N LEU A 4 27.47 -15.43 54.83
CA LEU A 4 26.71 -14.45 54.08
C LEU A 4 26.59 -14.97 52.63
N MET A 5 25.37 -15.24 52.18
CA MET A 5 25.07 -15.71 50.82
C MET A 5 24.70 -14.49 49.97
N TYR A 6 25.60 -14.09 49.06
CA TYR A 6 25.31 -13.04 48.08
C TYR A 6 24.56 -13.65 46.90
N ILE A 7 23.33 -13.20 46.69
CA ILE A 7 22.54 -13.48 45.49
C ILE A 7 22.92 -12.43 44.45
N LEU A 8 23.53 -12.88 43.36
CA LEU A 8 23.85 -12.04 42.21
C LEU A 8 22.59 -11.90 41.34
N PHE A 9 21.95 -10.74 41.37
CA PHE A 9 20.88 -10.39 40.43
C PHE A 9 21.51 -9.99 39.10
N LEU A 10 21.45 -10.88 38.11
CA LEU A 10 21.72 -10.56 36.71
C LEU A 10 20.52 -9.82 36.14
N ILE A 11 20.64 -8.50 36.02
CA ILE A 11 19.70 -7.68 35.25
C ILE A 11 20.02 -7.91 33.78
N PHE A 12 19.20 -8.70 33.10
CA PHE A 12 19.18 -8.74 31.64
C PHE A 12 18.54 -7.44 31.15
N ILE A 13 19.36 -6.47 30.76
CA ILE A 13 18.91 -5.36 29.94
C ILE A 13 18.75 -5.93 28.53
N SER A 14 17.51 -6.25 28.18
CA SER A 14 17.12 -6.44 26.79
C SER A 14 17.28 -5.08 26.09
N CYS A 15 18.31 -4.93 25.26
CA CYS A 15 18.31 -3.91 24.22
C CYS A 15 17.25 -4.31 23.19
N GLY A 16 15.99 -3.96 23.44
CA GLY A 16 15.02 -3.83 22.37
C GLY A 16 15.37 -2.57 21.60
N ASN A 17 15.68 -2.69 20.30
CA ASN A 17 15.54 -1.55 19.41
C ASN A 17 14.07 -1.11 19.51
N SER A 18 13.81 0.05 20.11
CA SER A 18 12.48 0.62 20.08
C SER A 18 12.32 1.31 18.73
N ASP A 19 11.60 0.67 17.82
CA ASP A 19 11.21 1.28 16.56
C ASP A 19 10.53 2.64 16.84
N THR A 20 11.05 3.71 16.27
CA THR A 20 10.54 5.07 16.47
C THR A 20 9.59 5.45 15.34
N ILE A 21 8.41 5.98 15.65
CA ILE A 21 7.51 6.51 14.62
C ILE A 21 8.19 7.75 14.01
N ILE A 22 8.41 7.71 12.70
CA ILE A 22 8.97 8.84 11.95
C ILE A 22 7.90 9.64 11.21
N TRP A 23 6.75 9.03 10.92
CA TRP A 23 5.58 9.68 10.37
C TRP A 23 4.32 8.88 10.67
N GLU A 24 3.23 9.57 10.96
CA GLU A 24 1.91 8.97 11.11
C GLU A 24 0.82 9.89 10.53
N GLU A 25 -0.19 9.27 9.97
CA GLU A 25 -1.41 9.89 9.46
C GLU A 25 -2.58 9.13 10.08
N ASN A 26 -3.35 9.81 10.93
CA ASN A 26 -4.52 9.26 11.64
C ASN A 26 -5.84 9.77 11.04
N PHE A 27 -5.80 10.63 10.01
CA PHE A 27 -6.97 11.20 9.35
C PHE A 27 -7.96 11.88 10.32
N ASP A 28 -7.45 12.55 11.35
CA ASP A 28 -8.25 13.27 12.35
C ASP A 28 -8.74 14.65 11.88
N GLY A 29 -8.21 15.15 10.76
CA GLY A 29 -8.57 16.45 10.19
C GLY A 29 -9.94 16.47 9.50
N GLU A 30 -10.43 17.65 9.15
CA GLU A 30 -11.67 17.77 8.34
C GLU A 30 -11.44 17.52 6.84
N GLN A 31 -10.18 17.64 6.40
CA GLN A 31 -9.74 17.52 5.01
C GLN A 31 -8.36 16.83 4.98
N LEU A 32 -7.98 16.34 3.81
CA LEU A 32 -6.68 15.73 3.61
C LEU A 32 -5.58 16.79 3.78
N ASP A 33 -4.54 16.47 4.56
CA ASP A 33 -3.40 17.39 4.73
C ASP A 33 -2.56 17.41 3.45
N GLU A 34 -2.72 18.46 2.64
CA GLU A 34 -1.97 18.64 1.41
C GLU A 34 -0.47 18.92 1.63
N SER A 35 0.00 19.11 2.87
CA SER A 35 1.44 19.09 3.15
C SER A 35 2.02 17.67 3.07
N TYR A 36 1.18 16.62 3.21
CA TYR A 36 1.57 15.21 3.06
C TYR A 36 1.12 14.60 1.74
N TRP A 37 -0.04 15.01 1.24
CA TRP A 37 -0.72 14.32 0.15
C TRP A 37 -0.88 15.16 -1.11
N ASN A 38 -0.74 14.52 -2.26
CA ASN A 38 -1.12 15.01 -3.57
C ASN A 38 -2.35 14.26 -4.06
N TYR A 39 -3.24 14.94 -4.77
CA TYR A 39 -4.27 14.30 -5.57
C TYR A 39 -3.72 13.96 -6.96
N GLU A 40 -3.83 12.72 -7.41
CA GLU A 40 -3.62 12.38 -8.82
C GLU A 40 -4.98 12.33 -9.53
N LEU A 41 -5.13 13.18 -10.53
CA LEU A 41 -6.41 13.45 -11.17
C LEU A 41 -6.45 12.91 -12.61
N GLY A 42 -7.67 12.67 -13.10
CA GLY A 42 -7.89 12.26 -14.48
C GLY A 42 -7.77 10.76 -14.72
N ASP A 43 -7.60 10.40 -15.99
CA ASP A 43 -7.50 9.03 -16.49
C ASP A 43 -6.08 8.64 -16.90
N GLY A 44 -5.09 9.46 -16.55
CA GLY A 44 -3.67 9.30 -16.90
C GLY A 44 -3.29 9.82 -18.30
N CYS A 45 -4.22 10.32 -19.11
CA CYS A 45 -3.90 10.88 -20.42
C CYS A 45 -3.19 12.27 -20.33
N PRO A 46 -2.37 12.64 -21.34
CA PRO A 46 -2.07 11.88 -22.57
C PRO A 46 -0.93 10.86 -22.42
N ASN A 47 -0.22 10.86 -21.28
CA ASN A 47 1.05 10.13 -21.14
C ASN A 47 0.86 8.65 -20.80
N LEU A 48 -0.16 8.32 -20.02
CA LEU A 48 -0.42 6.99 -19.49
C LEU A 48 -1.94 6.74 -19.39
N CYS A 49 -2.66 6.93 -20.49
CA CYS A 49 -4.10 6.75 -20.57
C CYS A 49 -4.57 5.40 -19.98
N GLY A 50 -5.68 5.43 -19.23
CA GLY A 50 -6.17 4.27 -18.48
C GLY A 50 -5.19 3.81 -17.39
N TRP A 51 -4.34 4.72 -16.91
CA TRP A 51 -3.25 4.50 -15.95
C TRP A 51 -2.33 3.32 -16.33
N GLY A 52 -2.18 3.07 -17.64
CA GLY A 52 -1.33 2.00 -18.19
C GLY A 52 -1.97 0.61 -18.17
N ASN A 53 -3.14 0.49 -17.52
CA ASN A 53 -3.82 -0.78 -17.26
C ASN A 53 -5.24 -0.84 -17.83
N ASN A 54 -5.62 0.07 -18.74
CA ASN A 54 -6.98 0.19 -19.27
C ASN A 54 -8.05 0.37 -18.18
N GLU A 55 -7.68 1.05 -17.10
CA GLU A 55 -8.58 1.43 -16.01
C GLU A 55 -9.69 2.37 -16.51
N ARG A 56 -10.88 2.30 -15.89
CA ARG A 56 -12.09 2.98 -16.39
C ARG A 56 -12.45 4.27 -15.65
N GLN A 57 -11.85 4.50 -14.49
CA GLN A 57 -12.16 5.67 -13.68
C GLN A 57 -11.45 6.94 -14.14
N ILE A 58 -12.09 8.06 -13.87
CA ILE A 58 -11.43 9.35 -13.75
C ILE A 58 -11.18 9.58 -12.26
N TYR A 59 -9.92 9.72 -11.84
CA TYR A 59 -9.63 10.08 -10.45
C TYR A 59 -9.96 11.54 -10.20
N THR A 60 -10.68 11.84 -9.11
CA THR A 60 -11.06 13.20 -8.72
C THR A 60 -10.94 13.43 -7.22
N GLN A 61 -10.87 14.71 -6.83
CA GLN A 61 -10.77 15.11 -5.42
C GLN A 61 -12.09 14.87 -4.66
N GLU A 62 -13.25 15.00 -5.32
CA GLU A 62 -14.57 14.87 -4.70
C GLU A 62 -14.87 13.44 -4.19
N ASN A 63 -14.15 12.47 -4.75
CA ASN A 63 -14.23 11.07 -4.38
C ASN A 63 -13.35 10.71 -3.15
N ILE A 64 -12.65 11.70 -2.57
CA ILE A 64 -11.80 11.54 -1.39
C ILE A 64 -12.33 12.44 -0.27
N LYS A 65 -12.59 11.85 0.90
CA LYS A 65 -13.06 12.59 2.09
C LYS A 65 -12.41 12.06 3.34
N ILE A 66 -12.28 12.92 4.34
CA ILE A 66 -12.04 12.48 5.70
C ILE A 66 -13.37 12.45 6.43
N HIS A 67 -13.68 11.34 7.11
CA HIS A 67 -14.90 11.18 7.88
C HIS A 67 -14.67 10.23 9.05
N ASP A 68 -15.07 10.65 10.26
CA ASP A 68 -14.98 9.87 11.49
C ASP A 68 -13.58 9.24 11.72
N GLY A 69 -12.51 10.04 11.53
CA GLY A 69 -11.13 9.59 11.72
C GLY A 69 -10.61 8.65 10.64
N ASN A 70 -11.26 8.60 9.46
CA ASN A 70 -10.86 7.74 8.36
C ASN A 70 -10.75 8.52 7.05
N LEU A 71 -9.76 8.17 6.24
CA LEU A 71 -9.76 8.47 4.81
C LEU A 71 -10.75 7.56 4.10
N ILE A 72 -11.66 8.15 3.34
CA ILE A 72 -12.69 7.47 2.57
C ILE A 72 -12.47 7.76 1.09
N ILE A 73 -12.05 6.75 0.33
CA ILE A 73 -12.00 6.79 -1.13
C ILE A 73 -13.25 6.11 -1.67
N THR A 74 -14.12 6.85 -2.34
CA THR A 74 -15.39 6.33 -2.86
C THR A 74 -15.30 6.10 -4.36
N ALA A 75 -15.50 4.87 -4.81
CA ALA A 75 -15.76 4.57 -6.21
C ALA A 75 -17.24 4.84 -6.54
N THR A 76 -17.50 5.61 -7.58
CA THR A 76 -18.85 5.99 -8.04
C THR A 76 -19.03 5.73 -9.53
N LYS A 77 -20.29 5.65 -9.94
CA LYS A 77 -20.68 5.61 -11.34
C LYS A 77 -21.85 6.55 -11.58
N ASP A 78 -21.65 7.56 -12.42
CA ASP A 78 -22.73 8.39 -12.97
C ASP A 78 -22.89 8.11 -14.47
N LYS A 79 -24.02 7.49 -14.84
CA LYS A 79 -24.34 7.04 -16.20
C LYS A 79 -23.26 6.13 -16.79
N LYS A 80 -22.29 6.70 -17.52
CA LYS A 80 -21.20 5.99 -18.19
C LYS A 80 -19.82 6.34 -17.63
N ILE A 81 -19.75 7.27 -16.68
CA ILE A 81 -18.52 7.80 -16.12
C ILE A 81 -18.30 7.12 -14.78
N TYR A 82 -17.15 6.45 -14.64
CA TYR A 82 -16.67 5.97 -13.36
C TYR A 82 -15.76 7.03 -12.75
N GLN A 83 -15.88 7.27 -11.45
CA GLN A 83 -15.00 8.18 -10.72
C GLN A 83 -14.50 7.50 -9.45
N SER A 84 -13.31 7.88 -9.01
CA SER A 84 -12.71 7.37 -7.79
C SER A 84 -11.63 8.32 -7.28
N GLY A 85 -10.86 7.93 -6.27
CA GLY A 85 -9.74 8.70 -5.75
C GLY A 85 -8.40 7.96 -5.86
N ARG A 86 -7.34 8.76 -6.06
CA ARG A 86 -5.94 8.36 -5.95
C ARG A 86 -5.16 9.50 -5.32
N ILE A 87 -4.42 9.19 -4.27
CA ILE A 87 -3.55 10.13 -3.57
C ILE A 87 -2.14 9.56 -3.47
N THR A 88 -1.14 10.44 -3.43
CA THR A 88 0.26 10.04 -3.26
C THR A 88 1.00 10.97 -2.31
N THR A 89 2.05 10.47 -1.66
CA THR A 89 2.95 11.31 -0.85
C THR A 89 4.19 11.80 -1.61
N LYS A 90 4.21 11.67 -2.94
CA LYS A 90 5.35 12.03 -3.79
C LYS A 90 5.85 13.46 -3.51
N ASP A 91 7.15 13.65 -3.42
CA ASP A 91 7.82 14.92 -3.13
C ASP A 91 7.45 15.56 -1.77
N LYS A 92 6.73 14.84 -0.90
CA LYS A 92 6.25 15.30 0.41
C LYS A 92 6.74 14.40 1.53
N ILE A 93 6.23 13.16 1.58
CA ILE A 93 6.65 12.14 2.53
C ILE A 93 7.26 10.99 1.75
N GLU A 94 8.57 10.83 1.89
CA GLU A 94 9.34 9.77 1.26
C GLU A 94 10.30 9.17 2.29
N PHE A 95 10.47 7.85 2.25
CA PHE A 95 11.28 7.16 3.24
C PHE A 95 12.02 5.99 2.62
N GLN A 96 13.13 5.62 3.24
CA GLN A 96 13.93 4.46 2.89
C GLN A 96 14.07 3.55 4.10
N TYR A 97 13.69 2.29 3.90
CA TYR A 97 13.63 1.25 4.92
C TYR A 97 12.69 1.59 6.08
N GLY A 98 12.52 0.63 6.98
CA GLY A 98 11.67 0.72 8.14
C GLY A 98 10.41 -0.13 7.98
N THR A 99 9.45 0.13 8.86
CA THR A 99 8.15 -0.54 8.84
C THR A 99 7.11 0.45 8.36
N ILE A 100 6.25 0.04 7.43
CA ILE A 100 5.01 0.75 7.10
C ILE A 100 3.83 -0.13 7.48
N GLU A 101 2.85 0.43 8.16
CA GLU A 101 1.61 -0.23 8.56
C GLU A 101 0.42 0.63 8.16
N VAL A 102 -0.55 0.02 7.51
CA VAL A 102 -1.79 0.66 7.09
C VAL A 102 -2.97 -0.16 7.58
N ARG A 103 -3.85 0.45 8.36
CA ARG A 103 -5.11 -0.19 8.78
C ARG A 103 -6.22 0.26 7.86
N ALA A 104 -6.79 -0.67 7.09
CA ALA A 104 -7.78 -0.36 6.08
C ALA A 104 -8.88 -1.42 5.99
N LYS A 105 -10.03 -1.01 5.47
CA LYS A 105 -11.21 -1.85 5.21
C LYS A 105 -11.54 -1.80 3.73
N LEU A 106 -11.59 -2.98 3.12
CA LEU A 106 -11.71 -3.12 1.68
C LEU A 106 -13.14 -2.88 1.17
N PRO A 107 -13.31 -2.27 -0.02
CA PRO A 107 -14.54 -2.35 -0.77
C PRO A 107 -14.74 -3.75 -1.35
N THR A 108 -15.98 -4.11 -1.65
CA THR A 108 -16.34 -5.39 -2.29
C THR A 108 -17.10 -5.18 -3.59
N GLY A 109 -16.84 -6.04 -4.58
CA GLY A 109 -17.59 -6.08 -5.83
C GLY A 109 -16.71 -6.28 -7.06
N HIS A 110 -17.23 -7.01 -8.04
CA HIS A 110 -16.51 -7.35 -9.26
C HIS A 110 -16.09 -6.07 -10.02
N GLY A 111 -14.80 -5.96 -10.32
CA GLY A 111 -14.23 -4.82 -11.04
C GLY A 111 -13.60 -3.76 -10.15
N LEU A 112 -13.67 -3.87 -8.82
CA LEU A 112 -12.94 -2.96 -7.93
C LEU A 112 -11.52 -3.43 -7.68
N TRP A 113 -10.59 -2.48 -7.60
CA TRP A 113 -9.18 -2.73 -7.33
C TRP A 113 -8.59 -1.65 -6.39
N PRO A 114 -8.80 -1.76 -5.07
CA PRO A 114 -8.08 -0.96 -4.09
C PRO A 114 -6.61 -1.39 -4.01
N ALA A 115 -5.71 -0.42 -3.82
CA ALA A 115 -4.29 -0.66 -3.66
C ALA A 115 -3.67 0.28 -2.60
N ILE A 116 -2.76 -0.29 -1.81
CA ILE A 116 -1.81 0.40 -0.93
C ILE A 116 -0.43 -0.07 -1.35
N TRP A 117 0.37 0.84 -1.87
CA TRP A 117 1.60 0.48 -2.56
C TRP A 117 2.61 1.61 -2.49
N MET A 118 3.83 1.37 -2.96
CA MET A 118 4.90 2.34 -2.93
C MET A 118 5.65 2.36 -4.25
N LEU A 119 6.09 3.54 -4.68
CA LEU A 119 6.89 3.74 -5.87
C LEU A 119 8.21 4.41 -5.53
N GLY A 120 9.28 4.02 -6.22
CA GLY A 120 10.58 4.65 -6.04
C GLY A 120 10.53 6.13 -6.42
N SER A 121 11.06 6.99 -5.57
CA SER A 121 11.05 8.44 -5.77
C SER A 121 11.81 8.89 -7.01
N ASP A 122 12.70 8.05 -7.56
CA ASP A 122 13.43 8.29 -8.81
C ASP A 122 12.64 7.92 -10.08
N ILE A 123 11.30 7.88 -10.00
CA ILE A 123 10.41 7.54 -11.13
C ILE A 123 10.54 8.52 -12.29
N ASP A 124 10.74 9.81 -12.03
CA ASP A 124 10.83 10.81 -13.09
C ASP A 124 12.16 10.70 -13.87
N GLU A 125 13.22 10.22 -13.22
CA GLU A 125 14.54 10.01 -13.83
C GLU A 125 14.68 8.62 -14.47
N LYS A 126 14.17 7.57 -13.81
CA LYS A 126 14.41 6.18 -14.24
C LYS A 126 13.21 5.53 -14.94
N GLY A 127 12.02 6.07 -14.73
CA GLY A 127 10.77 5.49 -15.20
C GLY A 127 10.43 4.16 -14.52
N TRP A 128 9.16 3.80 -14.58
CA TRP A 128 8.73 2.44 -14.24
C TRP A 128 9.13 1.46 -15.35
N PRO A 129 9.59 0.23 -15.04
CA PRO A 129 9.70 -0.40 -13.72
C PRO A 129 11.08 -0.22 -13.04
N ASN A 130 11.97 0.60 -13.59
CA ASN A 130 13.33 0.77 -13.05
C ASN A 130 13.34 1.51 -11.70
N CYS A 131 12.35 2.35 -11.43
CA CYS A 131 12.16 2.97 -10.12
C CYS A 131 11.80 1.96 -9.03
N GLY A 132 11.26 0.80 -9.39
CA GLY A 132 10.78 -0.18 -8.44
C GLY A 132 9.42 0.17 -7.85
N GLU A 133 8.68 -0.88 -7.49
CA GLU A 133 7.33 -0.82 -6.92
C GLU A 133 7.20 -1.86 -5.81
N ILE A 134 6.55 -1.48 -4.70
CA ILE A 134 6.26 -2.37 -3.57
C ILE A 134 4.75 -2.33 -3.31
N ASP A 135 4.05 -3.39 -3.69
CA ASP A 135 2.61 -3.52 -3.47
C ASP A 135 2.36 -4.18 -2.13
N ILE A 136 2.08 -3.36 -1.12
CA ILE A 136 1.84 -3.81 0.27
C ILE A 136 0.51 -4.56 0.35
N MET A 137 -0.49 -4.09 -0.40
CA MET A 137 -1.80 -4.71 -0.51
C MET A 137 -2.41 -4.33 -1.86
N GLU A 138 -2.72 -5.34 -2.67
CA GLU A 138 -3.74 -5.23 -3.70
C GLU A 138 -4.85 -6.25 -3.48
N TYR A 139 -6.08 -5.81 -3.71
CA TYR A 139 -7.26 -6.66 -3.75
C TYR A 139 -7.96 -6.43 -5.08
N VAL A 140 -8.51 -7.49 -5.66
CA VAL A 140 -9.38 -7.38 -6.84
C VAL A 140 -10.72 -8.02 -6.51
N GLY A 141 -11.80 -7.24 -6.56
CA GLY A 141 -13.12 -7.70 -6.11
C GLY A 141 -13.73 -8.81 -6.98
N LYS A 142 -13.12 -9.13 -8.13
CA LYS A 142 -13.44 -10.33 -8.93
C LYS A 142 -12.87 -11.63 -8.35
N GLU A 143 -11.88 -11.56 -7.46
CA GLU A 143 -11.32 -12.70 -6.71
C GLU A 143 -11.44 -12.44 -5.20
N PRO A 144 -12.63 -12.62 -4.61
CA PRO A 144 -12.83 -12.44 -3.17
C PRO A 144 -11.86 -13.27 -2.32
N HIS A 145 -11.67 -12.84 -1.09
CA HIS A 145 -10.84 -13.45 -0.06
C HIS A 145 -9.35 -13.52 -0.40
N THR A 146 -8.89 -12.82 -1.44
CA THR A 146 -7.52 -12.95 -1.95
C THR A 146 -6.82 -11.60 -1.96
N ILE A 147 -5.67 -11.54 -1.28
CA ILE A 147 -4.77 -10.38 -1.29
C ILE A 147 -3.51 -10.73 -2.06
N TYR A 148 -3.00 -9.74 -2.78
CA TYR A 148 -1.76 -9.79 -3.51
C TYR A 148 -0.74 -8.89 -2.81
N THR A 149 0.46 -9.42 -2.63
CA THR A 149 1.65 -8.66 -2.27
C THR A 149 2.68 -8.89 -3.36
N SER A 150 3.14 -7.82 -4.00
CA SER A 150 3.91 -7.90 -5.24
C SER A 150 5.09 -6.92 -5.22
N LEU A 151 6.15 -7.25 -5.97
CA LEU A 151 7.26 -6.36 -6.25
C LEU A 151 7.44 -6.26 -7.76
N HIS A 152 7.60 -5.04 -8.25
CA HIS A 152 7.96 -4.79 -9.64
C HIS A 152 9.37 -4.21 -9.70
N THR A 153 10.17 -4.79 -10.58
CA THR A 153 11.58 -4.47 -10.79
C THR A 153 11.88 -4.52 -12.28
N LYS A 154 13.07 -4.10 -12.70
CA LYS A 154 13.47 -4.24 -14.11
C LYS A 154 13.49 -5.69 -14.58
N GLU A 155 13.85 -6.64 -13.70
CA GLU A 155 13.91 -8.06 -14.04
C GLU A 155 12.53 -8.72 -14.11
N SER A 156 11.58 -8.28 -13.28
CA SER A 156 10.22 -8.82 -13.28
C SER A 156 9.19 -7.74 -12.93
N PHE A 157 8.28 -7.47 -13.87
CA PHE A 157 7.23 -6.44 -13.78
C PHE A 157 6.01 -6.84 -14.63
N GLY A 158 4.90 -6.10 -14.51
CA GLY A 158 3.60 -6.51 -15.07
C GLY A 158 3.11 -7.81 -14.44
N ASN A 159 3.16 -8.92 -15.17
CA ASN A 159 2.92 -10.25 -14.61
C ASN A 159 4.16 -10.77 -13.85
N THR A 160 4.56 -10.02 -12.81
CA THR A 160 5.77 -10.26 -12.03
C THR A 160 5.75 -11.63 -11.37
N ILE A 161 6.92 -12.29 -11.33
CA ILE A 161 7.08 -13.54 -10.57
C ILE A 161 7.29 -13.27 -9.08
N ASN A 162 7.61 -12.02 -8.71
CA ASN A 162 7.82 -11.59 -7.34
C ASN A 162 6.49 -11.21 -6.68
N SER A 163 5.52 -12.13 -6.72
CA SER A 163 4.18 -11.90 -6.20
C SER A 163 3.68 -13.11 -5.42
N LYS A 164 2.85 -12.83 -4.41
CA LYS A 164 2.21 -13.84 -3.57
C LYS A 164 0.72 -13.55 -3.46
N LYS A 165 -0.11 -14.50 -3.90
CA LYS A 165 -1.53 -14.57 -3.55
C LYS A 165 -1.69 -15.19 -2.16
N THR A 166 -2.45 -14.51 -1.30
CA THR A 166 -2.79 -14.98 0.05
C THR A 166 -4.30 -15.05 0.20
N ILE A 167 -4.82 -16.24 0.51
CA ILE A 167 -6.25 -16.44 0.80
C ILE A 167 -6.51 -16.14 2.28
N HIS A 168 -7.39 -15.18 2.53
CA HIS A 168 -7.86 -14.77 3.84
C HIS A 168 -9.39 -14.63 3.82
N LYS A 169 -10.10 -15.64 4.35
CA LYS A 169 -11.56 -15.83 4.20
C LYS A 169 -12.43 -14.69 4.72
N THR A 170 -11.92 -13.89 5.64
CA THR A 170 -12.67 -12.79 6.27
C THR A 170 -12.05 -11.44 5.92
N ILE A 171 -11.23 -11.33 4.86
CA ILE A 171 -10.50 -10.07 4.58
C ILE A 171 -11.43 -8.90 4.24
N GLU A 172 -12.64 -9.18 3.78
CA GLU A 172 -13.68 -8.18 3.54
C GLU A 172 -14.45 -7.78 4.81
N GLU A 173 -14.23 -8.47 5.94
CA GLU A 173 -14.95 -8.26 7.19
C GLU A 173 -14.24 -7.23 8.07
N GLY A 174 -14.54 -5.95 7.83
CA GLY A 174 -14.04 -4.86 8.66
C GLY A 174 -12.61 -4.45 8.32
N PHE A 175 -11.91 -3.89 9.30
CA PHE A 175 -10.56 -3.38 9.11
C PHE A 175 -9.51 -4.46 9.39
N HIS A 176 -8.52 -4.52 8.50
CA HIS A 176 -7.33 -5.34 8.62
C HIS A 176 -6.08 -4.47 8.60
N VAL A 177 -4.98 -5.00 9.11
CA VAL A 177 -3.68 -4.32 9.09
C VAL A 177 -2.82 -4.90 7.96
N TYR A 178 -2.35 -4.05 7.06
CA TYR A 178 -1.41 -4.41 6.00
C TYR A 178 -0.07 -3.77 6.33
N LYS A 179 0.97 -4.59 6.45
CA LYS A 179 2.28 -4.13 6.92
C LYS A 179 3.41 -4.64 6.04
N SER A 180 4.38 -3.77 5.77
CA SER A 180 5.65 -4.15 5.16
C SER A 180 6.80 -3.78 6.09
N ILE A 181 7.71 -4.73 6.34
CA ILE A 181 9.01 -4.49 6.98
C ILE A 181 10.05 -4.53 5.87
N TRP A 182 10.66 -3.38 5.60
CA TRP A 182 11.58 -3.18 4.49
C TRP A 182 12.97 -2.81 5.03
N THR A 183 13.95 -3.63 4.68
CA THR A 183 15.36 -3.44 5.04
C THR A 183 16.23 -3.40 3.79
N GLU A 184 17.54 -3.25 3.96
CA GLU A 184 18.48 -3.38 2.84
C GLU A 184 18.56 -4.81 2.27
N ASP A 185 18.16 -5.81 3.06
CA ASP A 185 18.32 -7.23 2.75
C ASP A 185 17.03 -7.90 2.29
N GLU A 186 15.88 -7.47 2.80
CA GLU A 186 14.60 -8.10 2.52
C GLU A 186 13.42 -7.17 2.70
N ILE A 187 12.32 -7.49 2.00
CA ILE A 187 11.01 -6.88 2.18
C ILE A 187 10.05 -8.00 2.61
N GLN A 188 9.46 -7.85 3.78
CA GLN A 188 8.52 -8.80 4.36
C GLN A 188 7.13 -8.19 4.42
N PHE A 189 6.11 -8.94 4.03
CA PHE A 189 4.72 -8.51 4.02
C PHE A 189 3.90 -9.27 5.04
N TYR A 190 3.04 -8.54 5.73
CA TYR A 190 2.18 -9.05 6.77
C TYR A 190 0.74 -8.62 6.53
N ILE A 191 -0.19 -9.54 6.79
CA ILE A 191 -1.60 -9.25 6.94
C ILE A 191 -1.97 -9.55 8.39
N ASP A 192 -2.54 -8.56 9.06
CA ASP A 192 -2.71 -8.45 10.50
C ASP A 192 -1.37 -8.62 11.25
N SER A 193 -1.07 -9.84 11.66
CA SER A 193 0.18 -10.20 12.35
C SER A 193 0.87 -11.40 11.73
N LYS A 194 0.40 -11.87 10.57
CA LYS A 194 0.92 -13.07 9.91
C LYS A 194 1.83 -12.65 8.75
N LEU A 195 3.06 -13.13 8.75
CA LEU A 195 3.96 -13.03 7.60
C LEU A 195 3.35 -13.84 6.45
N VAL A 196 3.16 -13.21 5.30
CA VAL A 196 2.55 -13.83 4.12
C VAL A 196 3.53 -13.97 2.95
N TYR A 197 4.50 -13.07 2.86
CA TYR A 197 5.51 -13.08 1.81
C TYR A 197 6.82 -12.43 2.27
N THR A 198 7.95 -12.96 1.80
CA THR A 198 9.28 -12.37 1.96
C THR A 198 9.95 -12.34 0.59
N PHE A 199 10.41 -11.16 0.18
CA PHE A 199 11.23 -10.96 -0.99
C PHE A 199 12.67 -10.64 -0.58
N SER A 200 13.58 -11.57 -0.87
CA SER A 200 15.02 -11.45 -0.62
C SER A 200 15.78 -12.19 -1.72
N PRO A 201 16.00 -11.55 -2.88
CA PRO A 201 16.77 -12.17 -3.94
C PRO A 201 18.22 -12.33 -3.50
N GLU A 202 18.85 -13.43 -3.95
CA GLU A 202 20.26 -13.72 -3.69
C GLU A 202 21.16 -12.66 -4.32
N ILE A 203 20.85 -12.26 -5.55
CA ILE A 203 21.53 -11.18 -6.26
C ILE A 203 20.77 -9.88 -6.01
N LYS A 204 21.43 -8.89 -5.39
CA LYS A 204 20.90 -7.53 -5.21
C LYS A 204 21.67 -6.54 -6.08
N ASN A 205 21.11 -6.22 -7.24
CA ASN A 205 21.61 -5.17 -8.14
C ASN A 205 20.44 -4.31 -8.64
N ASP A 206 20.71 -3.28 -9.44
CA ASP A 206 19.69 -2.35 -9.94
C ASP A 206 18.53 -3.01 -10.71
N LYS A 207 18.69 -4.26 -11.19
CA LYS A 207 17.63 -4.99 -11.90
C LYS A 207 16.71 -5.77 -10.98
N THR A 208 17.23 -6.25 -9.85
CA THR A 208 16.57 -7.22 -8.96
C THR A 208 16.21 -6.62 -7.61
N TRP A 209 16.89 -5.53 -7.23
CA TRP A 209 16.75 -4.84 -5.95
C TRP A 209 16.83 -3.31 -6.11
N PRO A 210 15.88 -2.66 -6.81
CA PRO A 210 15.81 -1.20 -6.89
C PRO A 210 15.34 -0.53 -5.58
N PHE A 211 15.33 -1.25 -4.46
CA PHE A 211 14.73 -0.86 -3.17
C PHE A 211 15.74 -0.28 -2.16
N ASN A 212 16.88 0.22 -2.61
CA ASN A 212 17.91 0.86 -1.77
C ASN A 212 17.93 2.39 -1.96
N LYS A 213 16.76 3.01 -1.85
CA LYS A 213 16.52 4.45 -2.06
C LYS A 213 15.16 4.85 -1.47
N PRO A 214 14.82 6.15 -1.39
CA PRO A 214 13.49 6.59 -0.96
C PRO A 214 12.36 6.12 -1.88
N PHE A 215 11.22 5.83 -1.26
CA PHE A 215 9.95 5.53 -1.90
C PHE A 215 8.85 6.43 -1.30
N TYR A 216 7.84 6.74 -2.10
CA TYR A 216 6.62 7.43 -1.68
C TYR A 216 5.42 6.47 -1.74
N LEU A 217 4.30 6.85 -1.11
CA LEU A 217 3.12 6.02 -0.91
C LEU A 217 1.94 6.50 -1.76
N PRO A 218 1.56 5.76 -2.80
CA PRO A 218 0.22 5.83 -3.39
C PRO A 218 -0.85 5.03 -2.64
N VAL A 219 -2.06 5.58 -2.60
CA VAL A 219 -3.29 4.89 -2.16
C VAL A 219 -4.41 5.20 -3.14
N ASN A 220 -5.08 4.18 -3.68
CA ASN A 220 -6.15 4.38 -4.66
C ASN A 220 -7.20 3.27 -4.66
N LEU A 221 -8.30 3.54 -5.37
CA LEU A 221 -9.34 2.57 -5.70
C LEU A 221 -9.61 2.61 -7.21
N ALA A 222 -8.96 1.74 -7.98
CA ALA A 222 -9.19 1.60 -9.41
C ALA A 222 -10.50 0.86 -9.72
N ILE A 223 -11.04 1.06 -10.92
CA ILE A 223 -12.27 0.43 -11.43
C ILE A 223 -12.00 -0.18 -12.81
N GLY A 224 -12.24 -1.48 -12.96
CA GLY A 224 -11.99 -2.23 -14.17
C GLY A 224 -10.50 -2.52 -14.37
N GLY A 225 -9.97 -2.16 -15.54
CA GLY A 225 -8.60 -2.46 -15.90
C GLY A 225 -8.33 -3.93 -16.25
N ASN A 226 -7.12 -4.18 -16.75
CA ASN A 226 -6.66 -5.51 -17.14
C ASN A 226 -6.54 -6.46 -15.93
N PHE A 227 -6.25 -5.91 -14.75
CA PHE A 227 -6.08 -6.68 -13.52
C PHE A 227 -7.38 -6.73 -12.69
N GLY A 228 -8.01 -5.60 -12.36
CA GLY A 228 -9.27 -5.57 -11.60
C GLY A 228 -10.50 -6.08 -12.36
N GLY A 229 -10.49 -6.02 -13.71
CA GLY A 229 -11.60 -6.38 -14.59
C GLY A 229 -11.20 -7.34 -15.73
N PRO A 230 -11.59 -7.07 -17.01
CA PRO A 230 -12.16 -5.81 -17.51
C PRO A 230 -13.65 -5.65 -17.22
N GLU A 231 -14.36 -6.72 -16.88
CA GLU A 231 -15.77 -6.66 -16.48
C GLU A 231 -15.92 -5.90 -15.16
N VAL A 232 -17.03 -5.16 -15.01
CA VAL A 232 -17.38 -4.39 -13.81
C VAL A 232 -18.87 -4.61 -13.58
N ASP A 233 -19.24 -4.99 -12.35
CA ASP A 233 -20.64 -5.05 -11.96
C ASP A 233 -21.11 -3.65 -11.55
N ASP A 234 -21.89 -3.01 -12.39
CA ASP A 234 -22.38 -1.65 -12.17
C ASP A 234 -23.35 -1.51 -10.99
N THR A 235 -23.93 -2.61 -10.52
CA THR A 235 -24.92 -2.59 -9.43
C THR A 235 -24.29 -2.38 -8.07
N ILE A 236 -22.96 -2.48 -7.97
CA ILE A 236 -22.23 -2.38 -6.71
C ILE A 236 -22.08 -0.93 -6.23
N PHE A 237 -22.12 0.06 -7.14
CA PHE A 237 -21.76 1.44 -6.81
C PHE A 237 -22.85 2.17 -6.02
N PRO A 238 -22.47 3.06 -5.08
CA PRO A 238 -21.09 3.43 -4.71
C PRO A 238 -20.42 2.42 -3.76
N LYS A 239 -19.08 2.38 -3.76
CA LYS A 239 -18.26 1.54 -2.85
C LYS A 239 -17.12 2.32 -2.24
N GLN A 240 -16.79 2.03 -0.99
CA GLN A 240 -15.81 2.77 -0.21
C GLN A 240 -14.62 1.90 0.16
N PHE A 241 -13.43 2.45 -0.06
CA PHE A 241 -12.19 1.98 0.52
C PHE A 241 -11.83 2.92 1.67
N GLU A 242 -11.73 2.37 2.87
CA GLU A 242 -11.60 3.13 4.11
C GLU A 242 -10.22 2.87 4.72
N ILE A 243 -9.47 3.92 5.08
CA ILE A 243 -8.16 3.83 5.72
C ILE A 243 -8.25 4.57 7.05
N ASP A 244 -7.96 3.87 8.14
CA ASP A 244 -7.98 4.39 9.52
C ASP A 244 -6.68 5.10 9.86
N TYR A 245 -5.54 4.47 9.59
CA TYR A 245 -4.25 5.12 9.77
C TYR A 245 -3.18 4.58 8.85
N ILE A 246 -2.11 5.37 8.72
CA ILE A 246 -0.83 4.97 8.15
C ILE A 246 0.27 5.36 9.12
N LYS A 247 1.16 4.42 9.42
CA LYS A 247 2.29 4.64 10.33
C LYS A 247 3.58 4.13 9.72
N ILE A 248 4.65 4.89 9.91
CA ILE A 248 5.99 4.55 9.45
C ILE A 248 6.95 4.60 10.64
N TRP A 249 7.70 3.53 10.84
CA TRP A 249 8.72 3.41 11.90
C TRP A 249 10.12 3.18 11.33
N LYS A 250 11.12 3.61 12.09
CA LYS A 250 12.53 3.34 11.83
C LYS A 250 13.35 3.23 13.11
#